data_AF-A0A7S0LX76-F1
#
_entry.id   AF-A0A7S0LX76-F1
#
_cell.length_a   1.000
_cell.length_b   1.000
_cell.length_c   1.000
_cell.angle_alpha   90.00
_cell.angle_beta   90.00
_cell.angle_gamma   90.00
#
_symmetry.space_group_name_H-M   'P 1'
#
loop_
_entity.id
_entity.type
_entity.pdbx_description
1 polymer ?
#
loop_
_entity_poly.entity_id
_entity_poly.type
_entity_poly.pdbx_seq_one_letter_code
_entity_poly.pdbx_strand_id
1 'polypeptide(L)'
;CNLYGSTARAAEGLRAARGAALAASAVCDVNELPAAGFLSGVTADNWRSALPVTLDGATYNYLAVFHLFMFLWTNTFVSSSGFFVTCGAVAGWYWAADKRALGRHPILASAWRYARYSVGTVLVGSFLIAVVQLIRALFNYYVRQCEKFKDNPAVKVMVCLVNCCLWCLEKFIGFINRNAYIMAATHGDGFCAGAFKGFCLIMRNLLRVAAVNTTAAAILLFGKLFILLSTLALCYIIGQNMAGSLGLVNGVPLLALVLVG
;
A
#
# COMPACT_ATOMS: atom_id res chain seq x y z
N CYS A 1 13.23 29.55 -12.52
CA CYS A 1 12.29 30.68 -12.44
C CYS A 1 11.88 30.91 -10.99
N ASN A 2 11.92 32.16 -10.53
CA ASN A 2 11.82 32.62 -9.14
C ASN A 2 10.54 32.19 -8.37
N LEU A 3 10.51 30.96 -7.84
CA LEU A 3 9.43 30.48 -6.96
C LEU A 3 9.40 31.18 -5.59
N TYR A 4 10.54 31.71 -5.11
CA TYR A 4 10.63 32.36 -3.80
C TYR A 4 10.14 33.82 -3.80
N GLY A 5 10.29 34.53 -4.92
CA GLY A 5 9.87 35.94 -5.04
C GLY A 5 8.37 36.13 -5.31
N SER A 6 7.72 35.15 -5.94
CA SER A 6 6.28 35.16 -6.22
C SER A 6 5.45 34.91 -4.94
N THR A 7 5.92 33.99 -4.09
CA THR A 7 5.25 33.63 -2.83
C THR A 7 5.28 34.76 -1.80
N ALA A 8 6.34 35.57 -1.75
CA ALA A 8 6.41 36.72 -0.84
C ALA A 8 5.39 37.82 -1.18
N ARG A 9 5.27 38.20 -2.46
CA ARG A 9 4.26 39.17 -2.92
C ARG A 9 2.83 38.65 -2.76
N ALA A 10 2.61 37.37 -3.05
CA ALA A 10 1.31 36.74 -2.82
C ALA A 10 0.93 36.70 -1.33
N ALA A 11 1.90 36.51 -0.43
CA ALA A 11 1.69 36.52 1.01
C ALA A 11 1.36 37.92 1.56
N GLU A 12 1.97 38.98 1.01
CA GLU A 12 1.61 40.37 1.36
C GLU A 12 0.20 40.74 0.90
N GLY A 13 -0.16 40.38 -0.35
CA GLY A 13 -1.51 40.59 -0.88
C GLY A 13 -2.58 39.89 -0.06
N LEU A 14 -2.30 38.68 0.42
CA LEU A 14 -3.24 37.93 1.26
C LEU A 14 -3.35 38.48 2.69
N ARG A 15 -2.26 39.02 3.27
CA ARG A 15 -2.31 39.73 4.56
C ARG A 15 -3.16 40.99 4.46
N ALA A 16 -3.01 41.76 3.37
CA ALA A 16 -3.83 42.92 3.10
C ALA A 16 -5.31 42.54 2.91
N ALA A 17 -5.60 41.46 2.17
CA ALA A 17 -6.96 40.95 1.99
C ALA A 17 -7.60 40.43 3.29
N ARG A 18 -6.85 39.71 4.14
CA ARG A 18 -7.31 39.26 5.46
C ARG A 18 -7.57 40.44 6.40
N GLY A 19 -6.69 41.44 6.42
CA GLY A 19 -6.89 42.67 7.18
C GLY A 19 -8.13 43.43 6.73
N ALA A 20 -8.36 43.54 5.43
CA ALA A 20 -9.56 44.15 4.87
C ALA A 20 -10.84 43.36 5.21
N ALA A 21 -10.80 42.03 5.16
CA ALA A 21 -11.94 41.16 5.50
C ALA A 21 -12.30 41.19 7.00
N LEU A 22 -11.29 41.21 7.88
CA LEU A 22 -11.48 41.39 9.33
C LEU A 22 -12.04 42.77 9.65
N ALA A 23 -11.51 43.82 9.02
CA ALA A 23 -12.01 45.19 9.17
C ALA A 23 -13.45 45.34 8.67
N ALA A 24 -13.83 44.66 7.59
CA ALA A 24 -15.19 44.69 7.04
C ALA A 24 -16.21 43.91 7.89
N SER A 25 -15.77 42.90 8.65
CA SER A 25 -16.65 42.02 9.41
C SER A 25 -16.67 42.30 10.92
N ALA A 26 -15.89 43.27 11.40
CA ALA A 26 -15.76 43.65 12.82
C ALA A 26 -15.40 42.47 13.76
N VAL A 27 -14.66 41.50 13.23
CA VAL A 27 -14.29 40.26 13.92
C VAL A 27 -12.78 40.23 14.09
N CYS A 28 -12.31 39.75 15.25
CA CYS A 28 -10.89 39.76 15.62
C CYS A 28 -10.14 38.51 15.12
N ASP A 29 -10.85 37.41 14.85
CA ASP A 29 -10.29 36.13 14.44
C ASP A 29 -10.80 35.72 13.05
N VAL A 30 -9.89 35.29 12.17
CA VAL A 30 -10.22 34.83 10.82
C VAL A 30 -11.16 33.62 10.81
N ASN A 31 -11.22 32.86 11.90
CA ASN A 31 -12.08 31.69 12.05
C ASN A 31 -13.57 32.02 12.25
N GLU A 32 -13.89 33.27 12.55
CA GLU A 32 -15.26 33.77 12.74
C GLU A 32 -15.83 34.46 11.48
N LEU A 33 -15.05 34.53 10.40
CA LEU A 33 -15.50 35.10 9.12
C LEU A 33 -16.51 34.18 8.41
N PRO A 34 -17.59 34.73 7.81
CA PRO A 34 -18.52 33.94 7.00
C PRO A 34 -17.78 33.31 5.81
N ALA A 35 -17.94 31.98 5.61
CA ALA A 35 -17.23 31.20 4.59
C ALA A 35 -17.32 31.76 3.16
N ALA A 36 -18.36 32.55 2.86
CA ALA A 36 -18.58 33.19 1.56
C ALA A 36 -17.51 34.23 1.18
N GLY A 37 -16.85 34.88 2.15
CA GLY A 37 -15.83 35.90 1.88
C GLY A 37 -14.40 35.34 1.74
N PHE A 38 -14.15 34.15 2.28
CA PHE A 38 -12.81 33.58 2.39
C PHE A 38 -12.28 32.96 1.09
N LEU A 39 -13.19 32.44 0.26
CA LEU A 39 -12.83 31.67 -0.95
C LEU A 39 -12.79 32.51 -2.23
N SER A 40 -13.27 33.76 -2.20
CA SER A 40 -13.41 34.62 -3.39
C SER A 40 -12.09 35.09 -4.01
N GLY A 41 -10.95 34.83 -3.33
CA GLY A 41 -9.60 35.13 -3.83
C GLY A 41 -8.67 33.92 -3.91
N VAL A 42 -9.18 32.69 -3.75
CA VAL A 42 -8.37 31.47 -3.70
C VAL A 42 -8.11 30.95 -5.12
N THR A 43 -6.84 30.97 -5.54
CA THR A 43 -6.31 30.44 -6.81
C THR A 43 -5.43 29.20 -6.55
N ALA A 44 -5.15 28.41 -7.59
CA ALA A 44 -4.37 27.16 -7.49
C ALA A 44 -2.92 27.35 -7.01
N ASP A 45 -2.44 28.58 -7.04
CA ASP A 45 -1.11 29.03 -6.63
C ASP A 45 -1.08 29.61 -5.20
N ASN A 46 -2.24 29.99 -4.63
CA ASN A 46 -2.33 30.62 -3.30
C ASN A 46 -3.15 29.81 -2.27
N TRP A 47 -3.73 28.67 -2.65
CA TRP A 47 -4.61 27.88 -1.76
C TRP A 47 -3.97 27.47 -0.42
N ARG A 48 -2.64 27.31 -0.37
CA ARG A 48 -1.92 26.95 0.86
C ARG A 48 -2.00 28.02 1.94
N SER A 49 -2.06 29.29 1.55
CA SER A 49 -2.19 30.41 2.47
C SER A 49 -3.64 30.73 2.82
N ALA A 50 -4.61 30.04 2.22
CA ALA A 50 -6.01 30.02 2.61
C ALA A 50 -6.33 28.90 3.62
N LEU A 51 -5.33 28.28 4.27
CA LEU A 51 -5.60 27.41 5.41
C LEU A 51 -5.53 28.25 6.71
N PRO A 52 -6.46 28.07 7.67
CA PRO A 52 -6.45 28.80 8.94
C PRO A 52 -5.25 28.42 9.83
N VAL A 53 -4.52 27.35 9.50
CA VAL A 53 -3.35 26.88 10.22
C VAL A 53 -2.09 27.14 9.39
N THR A 54 -1.28 28.11 9.79
CA THR A 54 0.09 28.25 9.30
C THR A 54 0.98 27.22 10.02
N LEU A 55 1.04 26.01 9.48
CA LEU A 55 1.99 25.00 9.96
C LEU A 55 3.42 25.49 9.65
N ASP A 56 4.24 25.60 10.69
CA ASP A 56 5.70 25.69 10.58
C ASP A 56 6.22 24.63 9.58
N GLY A 57 7.22 25.00 8.76
CA GLY A 57 7.88 24.07 7.83
C GLY A 57 8.41 22.80 8.50
N ALA A 58 8.83 22.86 9.77
CA ALA A 58 9.17 21.69 10.57
C ALA A 58 7.94 20.80 10.82
N THR A 59 6.82 21.39 11.24
CA THR A 59 5.55 20.66 11.49
C THR A 59 5.02 19.99 10.22
N TYR A 60 5.14 20.64 9.05
CA TYR A 60 4.79 20.04 7.76
C TYR A 60 5.61 18.77 7.47
N ASN A 61 6.93 18.81 7.72
CA ASN A 61 7.81 17.66 7.48
C ASN A 61 7.47 16.47 8.41
N TYR A 62 7.19 16.74 9.70
CA TYR A 62 6.75 15.68 10.63
C TYR A 62 5.42 15.07 10.19
N LEU A 63 4.46 15.90 9.79
CA LEU A 63 3.15 15.43 9.35
C LEU A 63 3.26 14.59 8.07
N ALA A 64 4.13 14.98 7.13
CA ALA A 64 4.39 14.25 5.90
C ALA A 64 5.02 12.87 6.15
N VAL A 65 6.04 12.79 7.02
CA VAL A 65 6.66 11.51 7.38
C VAL A 65 5.68 10.61 8.13
N PHE A 66 4.88 11.17 9.03
CA PHE A 66 3.82 10.44 9.72
C PHE A 66 2.78 9.87 8.75
N HIS A 67 2.28 10.68 7.80
CA HIS A 67 1.31 10.21 6.80
C HIS A 67 1.91 9.14 5.89
N LEU A 68 3.17 9.30 5.47
CA LEU A 68 3.88 8.28 4.69
C LEU A 68 4.00 6.97 5.48
N PHE A 69 4.38 7.04 6.75
CA PHE A 69 4.48 5.87 7.62
C PHE A 69 3.12 5.19 7.81
N MET A 70 2.06 5.96 8.12
CA MET A 70 0.71 5.43 8.28
C MET A 70 0.18 4.80 6.99
N PHE A 71 0.50 5.37 5.82
CA PHE A 71 0.15 4.80 4.53
C PHE A 71 0.85 3.45 4.31
N LEU A 72 2.17 3.38 4.51
CA LEU A 72 2.94 2.13 4.39
C LEU A 72 2.44 1.06 5.38
N TRP A 73 2.17 1.45 6.62
CA TRP A 73 1.70 0.54 7.65
C TRP A 73 0.28 0.04 7.38
N THR A 74 -0.64 0.92 7.00
CA THR A 74 -2.02 0.51 6.67
C THR A 74 -2.04 -0.40 5.45
N ASN A 75 -1.24 -0.10 4.42
CA ASN A 75 -1.13 -0.95 3.23
C ASN A 75 -0.61 -2.36 3.57
N THR A 76 0.47 -2.45 4.34
CA THR A 76 1.03 -3.74 4.78
C THR A 76 0.10 -4.48 5.73
N PHE A 77 -0.62 -3.76 6.59
CA PHE A 77 -1.64 -4.32 7.47
C PHE A 77 -2.79 -4.93 6.67
N VAL A 78 -3.44 -4.18 5.78
CA VAL A 78 -4.56 -4.68 4.97
C VAL A 78 -4.16 -5.91 4.16
N SER A 79 -2.98 -5.89 3.53
CA SER A 79 -2.47 -7.04 2.78
C SER A 79 -2.21 -8.26 3.68
N SER A 80 -1.62 -8.05 4.85
CA SER A 80 -1.34 -9.12 5.83
C SER A 80 -2.62 -9.70 6.43
N SER A 81 -3.63 -8.87 6.68
CA SER A 81 -4.95 -9.30 7.18
C SER A 81 -5.65 -10.19 6.18
N GLY A 82 -5.66 -9.82 4.89
CA GLY A 82 -6.22 -10.66 3.82
C GLY A 82 -5.51 -12.02 3.71
N PHE A 83 -4.19 -12.03 3.82
CA PHE A 83 -3.40 -13.27 3.85
C PHE A 83 -3.77 -14.13 5.07
N PHE A 84 -3.82 -13.54 6.27
CA PHE A 84 -4.16 -14.25 7.51
C PHE A 84 -5.55 -14.90 7.45
N VAL A 85 -6.57 -14.14 7.01
CA VAL A 85 -7.94 -14.66 6.88
C VAL A 85 -8.00 -15.83 5.90
N THR A 86 -7.25 -15.75 4.79
CA THR A 86 -7.15 -16.82 3.80
C THR A 86 -6.50 -18.06 4.41
N CYS A 87 -5.37 -17.89 5.13
CA CYS A 87 -4.72 -18.99 5.85
C CYS A 87 -5.65 -19.66 6.87
N GLY A 88 -6.40 -18.87 7.64
CA GLY A 88 -7.34 -19.40 8.63
C GLY A 88 -8.52 -20.15 8.00
N ALA A 89 -9.02 -19.69 6.85
CA ALA A 89 -10.09 -20.36 6.12
C ALA A 89 -9.62 -21.70 5.53
N VAL A 90 -8.44 -21.70 4.90
CA VAL A 90 -7.83 -22.91 4.34
C VAL A 90 -7.48 -23.91 5.44
N ALA A 91 -6.88 -23.45 6.54
CA ALA A 91 -6.57 -24.29 7.69
C ALA A 91 -7.85 -24.91 8.29
N GLY A 92 -8.90 -24.09 8.48
CA GLY A 92 -10.17 -24.57 8.99
C GLY A 92 -10.82 -25.64 8.11
N TRP A 93 -10.69 -25.54 6.79
CA TRP A 93 -11.18 -26.57 5.87
C TRP A 93 -10.27 -27.80 5.80
N TYR A 94 -8.95 -27.61 5.80
CA TYR A 94 -7.97 -28.68 5.67
C TYR A 94 -7.99 -29.62 6.89
N TRP A 95 -8.11 -29.06 8.10
CA TRP A 95 -8.12 -29.81 9.36
C TRP A 95 -9.52 -30.21 9.85
N ALA A 96 -10.58 -29.94 9.09
CA ALA A 96 -11.92 -30.37 9.46
C ALA A 96 -12.07 -31.89 9.32
N ALA A 97 -12.46 -32.56 10.41
CA ALA A 97 -12.73 -33.99 10.41
C ALA A 97 -13.92 -34.37 9.52
N ASP A 98 -15.00 -33.57 9.56
CA ASP A 98 -16.14 -33.71 8.66
C ASP A 98 -16.29 -32.46 7.78
N LYS A 99 -16.14 -32.65 6.46
CA LYS A 99 -16.25 -31.58 5.47
C LYS A 99 -17.68 -31.07 5.28
N ARG A 100 -18.68 -31.87 5.64
CA ARG A 100 -20.10 -31.52 5.53
C ARG A 100 -20.58 -30.64 6.69
N ALA A 101 -19.84 -30.65 7.80
CA ALA A 101 -20.12 -29.82 8.97
C ALA A 101 -19.56 -28.39 8.87
N LEU A 102 -18.84 -28.04 7.79
CA LEU A 102 -18.38 -26.67 7.59
C LEU A 102 -19.55 -25.74 7.25
N GLY A 103 -19.62 -24.62 7.96
CA GLY A 103 -20.60 -23.57 7.69
C GLY A 103 -20.49 -23.02 6.26
N ARG A 104 -21.61 -22.52 5.75
CA ARG A 104 -21.77 -22.01 4.37
C ARG A 104 -20.77 -20.92 3.96
N HIS A 105 -20.20 -20.18 4.92
CA HIS A 105 -19.27 -19.08 4.70
C HIS A 105 -17.97 -19.23 5.52
N PRO A 106 -17.03 -20.10 5.09
CA PRO A 106 -15.80 -20.38 5.84
C PRO A 106 -14.86 -19.16 5.91
N ILE A 107 -14.86 -18.30 4.88
CA ILE A 107 -14.05 -17.07 4.86
C ILE A 107 -14.56 -16.07 5.90
N LEU A 108 -15.88 -15.89 6.01
CA LEU A 108 -16.47 -14.97 6.98
C LEU A 108 -16.25 -15.45 8.42
N ALA A 109 -16.37 -16.76 8.66
CA ALA A 109 -16.05 -17.37 9.95
C ALA A 109 -14.56 -17.18 10.33
N SER A 110 -13.64 -17.35 9.36
CA SER A 110 -12.22 -17.07 9.55
C SER A 110 -11.95 -15.59 9.83
N ALA A 111 -12.59 -14.69 9.07
CA ALA A 111 -12.48 -13.24 9.25
C ALA A 111 -12.94 -12.79 10.63
N TRP A 112 -14.05 -13.36 11.13
CA TRP A 112 -14.54 -13.09 12.48
C TRP A 112 -13.57 -13.56 13.56
N ARG A 113 -13.03 -14.79 13.44
CA ARG A 113 -12.03 -15.32 14.37
C ARG A 113 -10.75 -14.47 14.36
N TYR A 114 -10.29 -14.09 13.17
CA TYR A 114 -9.17 -13.18 13.00
C TYR A 114 -9.41 -11.84 13.71
N ALA A 115 -10.56 -11.20 13.45
CA ALA A 115 -10.93 -9.91 14.03
C ALA A 115 -10.99 -9.94 15.55
N ARG A 116 -11.42 -11.06 16.14
CA ARG A 116 -11.57 -11.20 17.59
C ARG A 116 -10.28 -11.59 18.33
N TYR A 117 -9.42 -12.41 17.72
CA TYR A 117 -8.31 -13.05 18.44
C TYR A 117 -6.90 -12.80 17.87
N SER A 118 -6.78 -12.41 16.59
CA SER A 118 -5.47 -12.45 15.89
C SER A 118 -5.03 -11.13 15.26
N VAL A 119 -5.83 -10.06 15.40
CA VAL A 119 -5.48 -8.72 14.88
C VAL A 119 -4.14 -8.24 15.45
N GLY A 120 -3.88 -8.46 16.75
CA GLY A 120 -2.64 -8.03 17.40
C GLY A 120 -1.38 -8.63 16.77
N THR A 121 -1.39 -9.93 16.48
CA THR A 121 -0.27 -10.62 15.78
C THR A 121 0.01 -10.00 14.41
N VAL A 122 -1.05 -9.66 13.67
CA VAL A 122 -0.91 -9.05 12.33
C VAL A 122 -0.47 -7.59 12.42
N LEU A 123 -0.94 -6.83 13.41
CA LEU A 123 -0.49 -5.45 13.66
C LEU A 123 1.02 -5.38 13.95
N VAL A 124 1.53 -6.27 14.80
CA VAL A 124 2.96 -6.32 15.14
C VAL A 124 3.80 -6.68 13.91
N GLY A 125 3.39 -7.70 13.16
CA GLY A 125 4.11 -8.09 11.95
C GLY A 125 4.05 -7.02 10.85
N SER A 126 2.89 -6.41 10.60
CA SER A 126 2.77 -5.35 9.59
C SER A 126 3.56 -4.10 9.99
N PHE A 127 3.59 -3.75 11.27
CA PHE A 127 4.40 -2.65 11.79
C PHE A 127 5.88 -2.87 11.51
N LEU A 128 6.39 -4.08 11.75
CA LEU A 128 7.80 -4.40 11.51
C LEU A 128 8.19 -4.26 10.03
N ILE A 129 7.33 -4.70 9.10
CA ILE A 129 7.56 -4.51 7.66
C ILE A 129 7.53 -3.03 7.30
N ALA A 130 6.54 -2.28 7.82
CA ALA A 130 6.38 -0.86 7.55
C ALA A 130 7.58 -0.02 7.99
N VAL A 131 8.19 -0.36 9.14
CA VAL A 131 9.42 0.29 9.63
C VAL A 131 10.56 0.08 8.63
N VAL A 132 10.78 -1.14 8.14
CA VAL A 132 11.86 -1.41 7.16
C VAL A 132 11.57 -0.74 5.81
N GLN A 133 10.31 -0.71 5.37
CA GLN A 133 9.91 0.03 4.18
C GLN A 133 10.13 1.53 4.32
N LEU A 134 9.85 2.10 5.50
CA LEU A 134 10.12 3.50 5.77
C LEU A 134 11.63 3.79 5.73
N ILE A 135 12.46 2.97 6.38
CA ILE A 135 13.92 3.11 6.35
C ILE A 135 14.43 3.08 4.90
N ARG A 136 13.92 2.15 4.09
CA ARG A 136 14.29 2.05 2.66
C ARG A 136 13.81 3.26 1.85
N ALA A 137 12.62 3.77 2.11
CA ALA A 137 12.10 4.97 1.46
C ALA A 137 12.94 6.21 1.81
N LEU A 138 13.27 6.39 3.09
CA LEU A 138 14.11 7.48 3.57
C LEU A 138 15.52 7.40 3.01
N PHE A 139 16.14 6.22 3.01
CA PHE A 139 17.47 6.02 2.42
C PHE A 139 17.47 6.44 0.94
N ASN A 140 16.50 5.97 0.15
CA ASN A 140 16.40 6.35 -1.25
C ASN A 140 16.09 7.83 -1.47
N TYR A 141 15.36 8.47 -0.54
CA TYR A 141 15.14 9.91 -0.56
C TYR A 141 16.44 10.69 -0.34
N TYR A 142 17.22 10.36 0.69
CA TYR A 142 18.51 11.03 0.96
C TYR A 142 19.53 10.83 -0.16
N VAL A 143 19.60 9.62 -0.73
CA VAL A 143 20.46 9.32 -1.88
C VAL A 143 20.12 10.22 -3.08
N ARG A 144 18.84 10.50 -3.32
CA ARG A 144 18.41 11.41 -4.41
C ARG A 144 18.78 12.87 -4.12
N GLN A 145 18.71 13.29 -2.85
CA GLN A 145 19.03 14.65 -2.43
C GLN A 145 20.55 14.94 -2.48
N CYS A 146 21.39 13.94 -2.31
CA CYS A 146 22.85 14.06 -2.36
C CYS A 146 23.39 14.13 -3.80
N GLU A 147 23.11 15.22 -4.50
CA GLU A 147 23.62 15.42 -5.88
C GLU A 147 25.15 15.57 -5.93
N LYS A 148 25.74 16.12 -4.87
CA LYS A 148 27.18 16.44 -4.76
C LYS A 148 28.11 15.23 -4.86
N PHE A 149 27.60 14.03 -4.62
CA PHE A 149 28.39 12.80 -4.61
C PHE A 149 27.98 11.81 -5.71
N LYS A 150 27.11 12.22 -6.65
CA LYS A 150 26.62 11.36 -7.74
C LYS A 150 27.74 10.89 -8.67
N ASP A 151 28.84 11.64 -8.80
CA ASP A 151 29.90 11.33 -9.76
C ASP A 151 30.96 10.36 -9.22
N ASN A 152 31.04 10.17 -7.90
CA ASN A 152 32.04 9.28 -7.30
C ASN A 152 31.60 7.80 -7.44
N PRO A 153 32.37 6.95 -8.15
CA PRO A 153 32.03 5.53 -8.31
C PRO A 153 31.93 4.77 -6.97
N ALA A 154 32.71 5.14 -5.96
CA ALA A 154 32.65 4.49 -4.64
C ALA A 154 31.29 4.69 -3.95
N VAL A 155 30.68 5.86 -4.10
CA VAL A 155 29.37 6.18 -3.51
C VAL A 155 28.26 5.39 -4.21
N LYS A 156 28.34 5.21 -5.53
CA LYS A 156 27.38 4.37 -6.28
C LYS A 156 27.40 2.91 -5.80
N VAL A 157 28.60 2.35 -5.60
CA VAL A 157 28.75 0.97 -5.09
C VAL A 157 28.18 0.84 -3.69
N MET A 158 28.48 1.77 -2.78
CA MET A 158 27.96 1.76 -1.42
C MET A 158 26.43 1.87 -1.37
N VAL A 159 25.83 2.77 -2.17
CA VAL A 159 24.37 2.89 -2.28
C VAL A 159 23.73 1.61 -2.79
N CYS A 160 24.36 0.94 -3.77
CA CYS A 160 23.90 -0.34 -4.28
C CYS A 160 23.91 -1.43 -3.20
N LEU A 161 25.01 -1.56 -2.45
CA LEU A 161 25.15 -2.54 -1.37
C LEU A 161 24.10 -2.31 -0.27
N VAL A 162 23.93 -1.09 0.21
CA VAL A 162 22.94 -0.78 1.26
C VAL A 162 21.51 -1.03 0.77
N ASN A 163 21.19 -0.62 -0.46
CA ASN A 163 19.87 -0.93 -1.05
C ASN A 163 19.63 -2.44 -1.17
N CYS A 164 20.65 -3.21 -1.54
CA CYS A 164 20.59 -4.67 -1.59
C CYS A 164 20.34 -5.25 -0.19
N CYS A 165 21.10 -4.82 0.83
CA CYS A 165 20.91 -5.26 2.21
C CYS A 165 19.51 -4.94 2.74
N LEU A 166 19.01 -3.72 2.51
CA LEU A 166 17.66 -3.30 2.93
C LEU A 166 16.57 -4.10 2.20
N TRP A 167 16.77 -4.39 0.91
CA TRP A 167 15.85 -5.25 0.15
C TRP A 167 15.84 -6.68 0.70
N CYS A 168 17.01 -7.26 0.96
CA CYS A 168 17.12 -8.60 1.58
C CYS A 168 16.45 -8.64 2.96
N LEU A 169 16.65 -7.60 3.79
CA LEU A 169 16.04 -7.51 5.11
C LEU A 169 14.51 -7.43 5.03
N GLU A 170 13.98 -6.59 4.14
CA GLU A 170 12.53 -6.47 3.90
C GLU A 170 11.94 -7.82 3.49
N LYS A 171 12.62 -8.55 2.60
CA LYS A 171 12.19 -9.89 2.15
C LYS A 171 12.28 -10.93 3.27
N PHE A 172 13.34 -10.90 4.06
CA PHE A 172 13.54 -11.83 5.18
C PHE A 172 12.47 -11.65 6.27
N ILE A 173 12.20 -10.40 6.66
CA ILE A 173 11.14 -10.09 7.62
C ILE A 173 9.77 -10.45 7.06
N GLY A 174 9.51 -10.13 5.79
CA GLY A 174 8.27 -10.52 5.12
C GLY A 174 8.07 -12.04 5.08
N PHE A 175 9.15 -12.81 4.92
CA PHE A 175 9.13 -14.27 4.98
C PHE A 175 8.80 -14.77 6.39
N ILE A 176 9.48 -14.27 7.43
CA ILE A 176 9.19 -14.65 8.83
C ILE A 176 7.72 -14.34 9.17
N ASN A 177 7.23 -13.16 8.81
CA ASN A 177 5.85 -12.75 9.12
C ASN A 177 4.82 -13.65 8.47
N ARG A 178 5.00 -14.04 7.19
CA ARG A 178 4.09 -14.98 6.52
C ARG A 178 4.02 -16.32 7.27
N ASN A 179 5.16 -16.84 7.70
CA ASN A 179 5.21 -18.10 8.42
C ASN A 179 4.62 -18.00 9.84
N ALA A 180 4.85 -16.86 10.52
CA ALA A 180 4.23 -16.56 11.79
C ALA A 180 2.69 -16.50 11.67
N TYR A 181 2.18 -15.87 10.60
CA TYR A 181 0.75 -15.79 10.34
C TYR A 181 0.13 -17.15 10.04
N ILE A 182 0.82 -18.02 9.29
CA ILE A 182 0.35 -19.40 9.05
C ILE A 182 0.19 -20.14 10.38
N MET A 183 1.23 -20.10 11.24
CA MET A 183 1.20 -20.79 12.54
C MET A 183 0.16 -20.20 13.49
N ALA A 184 0.01 -18.88 13.52
CA ALA A 184 -1.00 -18.20 14.31
C ALA A 184 -2.42 -18.52 13.82
N ALA A 185 -2.63 -18.65 12.51
CA ALA A 185 -3.93 -19.00 11.95
C ALA A 185 -4.31 -20.48 12.17
N THR A 186 -3.33 -21.39 12.21
CA THR A 186 -3.57 -22.84 12.42
C THR A 186 -3.65 -23.23 13.89
N HIS A 187 -2.73 -22.72 14.71
CA HIS A 187 -2.58 -23.15 16.12
C HIS A 187 -2.98 -22.09 17.14
N GLY A 188 -3.26 -20.84 16.72
CA GLY A 188 -3.60 -19.76 17.63
C GLY A 188 -2.40 -19.20 18.42
N ASP A 189 -1.18 -19.47 17.97
CA ASP A 189 0.04 -18.98 18.63
C ASP A 189 0.20 -17.44 18.51
N GLY A 190 0.82 -16.83 19.52
CA GLY A 190 1.25 -15.42 19.45
C GLY A 190 2.39 -15.21 18.44
N PHE A 191 2.65 -13.95 18.06
CA PHE A 191 3.58 -13.60 16.98
C PHE A 191 4.97 -14.27 17.10
N CYS A 192 5.69 -14.06 18.21
CA CYS A 192 7.05 -14.58 18.37
C CYS A 192 7.11 -16.12 18.40
N ALA A 193 6.16 -16.75 19.09
CA ALA A 193 6.06 -18.21 19.16
C ALA A 193 5.72 -18.82 17.79
N GLY A 194 4.75 -18.23 17.08
CA GLY A 194 4.38 -18.64 15.73
C GLY A 194 5.52 -18.46 14.73
N ALA A 195 6.25 -17.34 14.81
CA ALA A 195 7.42 -17.08 13.96
C ALA A 195 8.50 -18.15 14.15
N PHE A 196 8.87 -18.46 15.39
CA PHE A 196 9.90 -19.46 15.69
C PHE A 196 9.48 -20.86 15.28
N LYS A 197 8.26 -21.28 15.62
CA LYS A 197 7.74 -22.61 15.23
C LYS A 197 7.67 -22.74 13.70
N GLY A 198 7.18 -21.71 13.00
CA GLY A 198 7.08 -21.71 11.55
C GLY A 198 8.45 -21.77 10.87
N PHE A 199 9.42 -20.99 11.36
CA PHE A 199 10.80 -21.04 10.88
C PHE A 199 11.44 -22.41 11.09
N CYS A 200 11.31 -22.99 12.29
CA CYS A 200 11.82 -24.32 12.62
C CYS A 200 11.19 -25.41 11.75
N LEU A 201 9.88 -25.33 11.49
CA LEU A 201 9.15 -26.29 10.67
C LEU A 201 9.67 -26.32 9.22
N ILE A 202 9.96 -25.14 8.66
CA ILE A 202 10.52 -25.01 7.30
C ILE A 202 11.94 -25.53 7.25
N MET A 203 12.80 -25.14 8.19
CA MET A 203 14.20 -25.58 8.19
C MET A 203 14.32 -27.10 8.32
N ARG A 204 13.44 -27.75 9.07
CA ARG A 204 13.39 -29.21 9.22
C ARG A 204 12.88 -29.94 7.98
N ASN A 205 12.13 -29.26 7.09
CA ASN A 205 11.47 -29.89 5.93
C ASN A 205 11.69 -29.09 4.63
N LEU A 206 12.87 -28.46 4.49
CA LEU A 206 13.11 -27.49 3.42
C LEU A 206 12.87 -28.06 2.02
N LEU A 207 13.33 -29.29 1.76
CA LEU A 207 13.15 -29.96 0.47
C LEU A 207 11.68 -30.20 0.13
N ARG A 208 10.87 -30.62 1.12
CA ARG A 208 9.44 -30.84 0.93
C ARG A 208 8.71 -29.52 0.69
N VAL A 209 9.03 -28.49 1.44
CA VAL A 209 8.45 -27.14 1.26
C VAL A 209 8.81 -26.57 -0.11
N ALA A 210 10.06 -26.73 -0.56
CA ALA A 210 10.50 -26.29 -1.88
C ALA A 210 9.72 -27.02 -3.00
N ALA A 211 9.57 -28.34 -2.92
CA ALA A 211 8.82 -29.14 -3.88
C ALA A 211 7.32 -28.76 -3.93
N VAL A 212 6.70 -28.47 -2.78
CA VAL A 212 5.31 -28.00 -2.73
C VAL A 212 5.18 -26.60 -3.33
N ASN A 213 6.14 -25.70 -3.07
CA ASN A 213 6.10 -24.35 -3.60
C ASN A 213 6.28 -24.32 -5.14
N THR A 214 7.14 -25.18 -5.69
CA THR A 214 7.31 -25.29 -7.15
C THR A 214 6.08 -25.88 -7.83
N THR A 215 5.47 -26.92 -7.26
CA THR A 215 4.23 -27.50 -7.81
C THR A 215 3.06 -26.53 -7.72
N ALA A 216 2.91 -25.81 -6.60
CA ALA A 216 1.90 -24.75 -6.46
C ALA A 216 2.09 -23.63 -7.50
N ALA A 217 3.33 -23.21 -7.75
CA ALA A 217 3.63 -22.20 -8.76
C ALA A 217 3.23 -22.67 -10.18
N ALA A 218 3.47 -23.94 -10.52
CA ALA A 218 3.03 -24.50 -11.79
C ALA A 218 1.50 -24.51 -11.92
N ILE A 219 0.79 -24.96 -10.89
CA ILE A 219 -0.69 -24.99 -10.88
C ILE A 219 -1.26 -23.56 -11.01
N LEU A 220 -0.71 -22.59 -10.27
CA LEU A 220 -1.13 -21.20 -10.35
C LEU A 220 -0.81 -20.57 -11.72
N LEU A 221 0.29 -20.97 -12.36
CA LEU A 221 0.61 -20.54 -13.72
C LEU A 221 -0.45 -21.03 -14.70
N PHE A 222 -0.81 -22.31 -14.67
CA PHE A 222 -1.89 -22.85 -15.51
C PHE A 222 -3.24 -22.18 -15.23
N GLY A 223 -3.57 -21.93 -13.97
CA GLY A 223 -4.78 -21.20 -13.59
C GLY A 223 -4.82 -19.78 -14.15
N LYS A 224 -3.70 -19.04 -14.06
CA LYS A 224 -3.58 -17.69 -14.64
C LYS A 224 -3.71 -17.70 -16.15
N LEU A 225 -3.04 -18.63 -16.84
CA LEU A 225 -3.14 -18.78 -18.29
C LEU A 225 -4.56 -19.10 -18.72
N PHE A 226 -5.23 -20.00 -18.01
CA PHE A 226 -6.62 -20.35 -18.30
C PHE A 226 -7.56 -19.15 -18.15
N ILE A 227 -7.45 -18.39 -17.05
CA ILE A 227 -8.25 -17.18 -16.84
C ILE A 227 -7.99 -16.17 -17.97
N LEU A 228 -6.72 -15.86 -18.27
CA LEU A 228 -6.35 -14.93 -19.34
C LEU A 228 -6.93 -15.34 -20.70
N LEU A 229 -6.77 -16.61 -21.09
CA LEU A 229 -7.28 -17.12 -22.37
C LEU A 229 -8.81 -17.12 -22.41
N SER A 230 -9.47 -17.53 -21.33
CA SER A 230 -10.93 -17.56 -21.26
C SER A 230 -11.54 -16.15 -21.30
N THR A 231 -10.98 -15.19 -20.57
CA THR A 231 -11.42 -13.79 -20.59
C THR A 231 -11.15 -13.15 -21.95
N LEU A 232 -9.99 -13.43 -22.57
CA LEU A 232 -9.67 -12.96 -23.91
C LEU A 232 -10.64 -13.52 -24.96
N ALA A 233 -10.94 -14.82 -24.91
CA ALA A 233 -11.88 -15.46 -25.83
C ALA A 233 -13.30 -14.91 -25.67
N LEU A 234 -13.78 -14.75 -24.43
CA LEU A 234 -15.08 -14.14 -24.16
C LEU A 234 -15.15 -12.69 -24.64
N CYS A 235 -14.12 -11.89 -24.36
CA CYS A 235 -14.02 -10.51 -24.81
C CYS A 235 -14.01 -10.43 -26.34
N TYR A 236 -13.29 -11.31 -27.02
CA TYR A 236 -13.25 -11.40 -28.47
C TYR A 236 -14.63 -11.73 -29.07
N ILE A 237 -15.33 -12.73 -28.53
CA ILE A 237 -16.66 -13.13 -29.03
C ILE A 237 -17.68 -11.99 -28.82
N ILE A 238 -17.71 -11.38 -27.64
CA ILE A 238 -18.60 -10.26 -27.35
C ILE A 238 -18.27 -9.05 -28.25
N GLY A 239 -16.98 -8.76 -28.43
CA GLY A 239 -16.51 -7.68 -29.29
C GLY A 239 -16.90 -7.88 -30.75
N GLN A 240 -16.81 -9.10 -31.28
CA GLN A 240 -17.25 -9.44 -32.65
C GLN A 240 -18.76 -9.25 -32.82
N ASN A 241 -19.56 -9.69 -31.85
CA ASN A 241 -21.01 -9.53 -31.89
C ASN A 241 -21.43 -8.04 -31.88
N MET A 242 -20.78 -7.22 -31.06
CA MET A 242 -21.06 -5.77 -30.99
C MET A 242 -20.55 -5.01 -32.22
N ALA A 243 -19.39 -5.37 -32.76
CA ALA A 243 -18.85 -4.75 -33.96
C ALA A 243 -19.64 -5.09 -35.22
N GLY A 244 -20.23 -6.29 -35.28
CA GLY A 244 -21.18 -6.68 -36.32
C GLY A 244 -22.42 -5.77 -36.36
N SER A 245 -22.88 -5.27 -35.21
CA SER A 245 -23.99 -4.30 -35.15
C SER A 245 -23.60 -2.86 -35.56
N LEU A 246 -22.30 -2.52 -35.56
CA LEU A 246 -21.79 -1.18 -35.85
C LEU A 246 -21.04 -1.08 -37.19
N GLY A 247 -20.95 -2.17 -37.96
CA GLY A 247 -20.29 -2.21 -39.28
C GLY A 247 -18.76 -2.06 -39.23
N LEU A 248 -18.13 -2.20 -38.06
CA LEU A 248 -16.71 -1.93 -37.85
C LEU A 248 -15.88 -3.23 -37.86
N VAL A 249 -15.69 -3.81 -39.04
CA VAL A 249 -15.21 -5.21 -39.21
C VAL A 249 -13.73 -5.41 -38.79
N ASN A 250 -12.94 -4.34 -38.64
CA ASN A 250 -11.48 -4.44 -38.45
C ASN A 250 -10.93 -3.92 -37.10
N GLY A 251 -11.77 -3.39 -36.20
CA GLY A 251 -11.31 -2.69 -34.97
C GLY A 251 -11.26 -3.53 -33.68
N VAL A 252 -11.91 -4.70 -33.68
CA VAL A 252 -12.13 -5.54 -32.49
C VAL A 252 -10.86 -6.10 -31.84
N PRO A 253 -9.84 -6.60 -32.58
CA PRO A 253 -8.68 -7.23 -31.93
C PRO A 253 -7.78 -6.23 -31.18
N LEU A 254 -7.74 -4.96 -31.60
CA LEU A 254 -6.96 -3.91 -30.94
C LEU A 254 -7.58 -3.46 -29.61
N LEU A 255 -8.92 -3.36 -29.53
CA LEU A 255 -9.64 -3.02 -28.29
C LEU A 255 -9.51 -4.11 -27.22
N ALA A 256 -9.56 -5.39 -27.61
CA ALA A 256 -9.39 -6.51 -26.69
C ALA A 256 -7.97 -6.60 -26.10
N LEU A 257 -6.93 -6.22 -26.88
CA LEU A 257 -5.55 -6.14 -26.40
C LEU A 257 -5.31 -4.95 -25.46
N VAL A 258 -5.95 -3.81 -25.71
CA VAL A 258 -5.82 -2.60 -24.87
C VAL A 258 -6.59 -2.71 -23.55
N LEU A 259 -7.70 -3.47 -23.51
CA LEU A 259 -8.48 -3.67 -22.28
C LEU A 259 -7.89 -4.69 -21.30
N VAL A 260 -6.96 -5.54 -21.76
CA VAL A 260 -6.36 -6.63 -20.96
C VAL A 260 -4.91 -6.32 -20.54
N GLY A 261 -4.27 -5.32 -21.13
CA GLY A 261 -2.94 -4.81 -20.72
C GLY A 261 -3.01 -3.72 -19.67
#